data_AF-A0A2U3PS91-F1
#
_entry.id   AF-A0A2U3PS91-F1
#
_cell.length_a   1.000
_cell.length_b   1.000
_cell.length_c   1.000
_cell.angle_alpha   90.00
_cell.angle_beta   90.00
_cell.angle_gamma   90.00
#
_symmetry.space_group_name_H-M   'P 1'
#
loop_
_entity.id
_entity.type
_entity.pdbx_description
1 polymer ?
#
loop_
_entity_poly.entity_id
_entity_poly.type
_entity_poly.pdbx_seq_one_letter_code
_entity_poly.pdbx_strand_id
1 'polypeptide(L)' 'MKISVVAALLLTAAALPAAAQSGPSPQEQMACRGDAGKFCAEPIGKPPQMNACLRENKSKLSESCRKVVESRGG' A
#
# COMPACT_ATOMS: atom_id res chain seq x y z
N MET A 1 -0.96 53.30 22.79
CA MET A 1 -1.00 53.47 21.32
C MET A 1 -0.10 52.37 20.75
N LYS A 2 -0.53 51.18 20.31
CA LYS A 2 -1.66 50.75 19.45
C LYS A 2 -1.69 51.44 18.09
N ILE A 3 -0.91 50.93 17.14
CA ILE A 3 -1.22 50.75 15.69
C ILE A 3 -0.16 49.73 15.20
N SER A 4 -0.39 48.41 15.06
CA SER A 4 -1.30 47.63 14.21
C SER A 4 -0.96 47.62 12.71
N VAL A 5 -0.91 46.39 12.16
CA VAL A 5 -1.10 45.95 10.75
C VAL A 5 0.19 45.94 9.89
N VAL A 6 0.92 44.83 9.65
CA VAL A 6 0.65 43.54 8.95
C VAL A 6 1.14 43.54 7.49
N ALA A 7 1.61 42.36 7.05
CA ALA A 7 1.78 41.84 5.67
C ALA A 7 3.21 41.93 5.09
N ALA A 8 3.81 40.89 4.52
CA ALA A 8 3.38 39.52 4.29
C ALA A 8 4.63 38.64 4.02
N LEU A 9 4.91 37.67 4.89
CA LEU A 9 5.75 36.53 4.53
C LEU A 9 4.83 35.51 3.83
N LEU A 10 4.80 35.55 2.50
CA LEU A 10 4.13 34.54 1.69
C LEU A 10 4.92 33.23 1.80
N LEU A 11 4.56 32.39 2.77
CA LEU A 11 4.97 30.99 2.78
C LEU A 11 4.23 30.28 1.64
N THR A 12 4.91 30.03 0.53
CA THR A 12 4.43 29.11 -0.50
C THR A 12 4.50 27.70 0.05
N ALA A 13 3.42 27.24 0.67
CA ALA A 13 3.26 25.83 1.02
C ALA A 13 3.04 25.04 -0.28
N ALA A 14 4.11 24.49 -0.84
CA ALA A 14 4.01 23.50 -1.90
C ALA A 14 3.31 22.26 -1.31
N ALA A 15 2.03 22.10 -1.63
CA ALA A 15 1.28 20.88 -1.30
C ALA A 15 1.89 19.72 -2.11
N LEU A 16 2.77 18.95 -1.49
CA LEU A 16 3.23 17.67 -2.03
C LEU A 16 2.00 16.76 -2.13
N PRO A 17 1.71 16.15 -3.29
CA PRO A 17 0.68 15.13 -3.34
C PRO A 17 1.14 13.97 -2.48
N ALA A 18 0.44 13.74 -1.36
CA ALA A 18 0.56 12.49 -0.64
C ALA A 18 0.10 11.39 -1.58
N ALA A 19 1.04 10.61 -2.13
CA ALA A 19 0.74 9.46 -2.95
C ALA A 19 -0.02 8.44 -2.10
N ALA A 20 -1.34 8.50 -2.13
CA ALA A 20 -2.20 7.45 -1.59
C ALA A 20 -1.95 6.20 -2.44
N GLN A 21 -1.16 5.25 -1.91
CA GLN A 21 -0.96 3.98 -2.58
C GLN A 21 -2.27 3.21 -2.56
N SER A 22 -2.94 3.18 -3.71
CA SER A 22 -4.16 2.41 -3.90
C SER A 22 -3.88 0.93 -3.66
N GLY A 23 -4.88 0.23 -3.10
CA GLY A 23 -4.80 -1.21 -2.83
C GLY A 23 -4.60 -2.06 -4.09
N PRO A 24 -4.43 -3.38 -3.93
CA PRO A 24 -4.33 -4.31 -5.05
C PRO A 24 -5.56 -4.25 -5.94
N SER A 25 -5.34 -4.11 -7.24
CA SER A 25 -6.34 -4.24 -8.28
C SER A 25 -6.98 -5.63 -8.26
N PRO A 26 -8.17 -5.80 -8.86
CA PRO A 26 -8.80 -7.12 -8.95
C PRO A 26 -7.92 -8.17 -9.62
N GLN A 27 -7.13 -7.78 -10.62
CA GLN A 27 -6.19 -8.67 -11.31
C GLN A 27 -5.06 -9.14 -10.38
N GLU A 28 -4.52 -8.24 -9.57
CA GLU A 28 -3.49 -8.56 -8.57
C GLU A 28 -4.05 -9.48 -7.47
N GLN A 29 -5.26 -9.20 -6.98
CA GLN A 29 -5.94 -10.06 -6.02
C GLN A 29 -6.15 -11.46 -6.59
N MET A 30 -6.55 -11.55 -7.86
CA MET A 30 -6.76 -12.83 -8.52
C MET A 30 -5.48 -13.62 -8.73
N ALA A 31 -4.38 -12.95 -9.08
CA ALA A 31 -3.06 -13.57 -9.20
C ALA A 31 -2.59 -14.23 -7.90
N CYS A 32 -3.02 -13.70 -6.75
CA CYS A 32 -2.66 -14.22 -5.43
C CYS A 32 -3.72 -15.12 -4.78
N ARG A 33 -4.92 -15.26 -5.34
CA ARG A 33 -6.04 -15.97 -4.67
C ARG A 33 -5.72 -17.42 -4.33
N GLY A 34 -5.09 -18.15 -5.24
CA GLY A 34 -4.72 -19.56 -5.03
C GLY A 34 -3.66 -19.71 -3.94
N ASP A 35 -2.61 -18.88 -3.99
CA ASP A 35 -1.54 -18.89 -3.00
C ASP A 35 -2.04 -18.42 -1.62
N ALA A 36 -2.90 -17.41 -1.59
CA ALA A 36 -3.54 -16.94 -0.37
C ALA A 36 -4.34 -18.06 0.31
N GLY A 37 -5.12 -18.83 -0.45
CA GLY A 37 -5.84 -19.98 0.09
C GLY A 37 -4.92 -21.10 0.60
N LYS A 38 -3.77 -21.30 -0.04
CA LYS A 38 -2.83 -22.38 0.29
C LYS A 38 -1.90 -22.06 1.47
N PHE A 39 -1.41 -20.83 1.55
CA PHE A 39 -0.37 -20.41 2.49
C PHE A 39 -0.88 -19.43 3.55
N CYS A 40 -1.99 -18.74 3.30
CA CYS A 40 -2.49 -17.61 4.10
C CYS A 40 -4.00 -17.70 4.37
N ALA A 41 -4.51 -18.89 4.72
CA ALA A 41 -5.94 -19.10 4.93
C ALA A 41 -6.51 -18.33 6.14
N GLU A 42 -5.70 -18.11 7.18
CA GLU A 42 -6.11 -17.42 8.40
C GLU A 42 -6.47 -15.93 8.17
N PRO A 43 -5.65 -15.11 7.48
CA PRO A 43 -5.94 -13.69 7.27
C PRO A 43 -6.89 -13.38 6.09
N ILE A 44 -7.69 -14.33 5.60
CA ILE A 44 -8.66 -14.06 4.53
C ILE A 44 -9.63 -12.95 4.96
N GLY A 45 -9.83 -11.95 4.09
CA GLY A 45 -10.66 -10.78 4.38
C GLY A 45 -10.00 -9.73 5.28
N LYS A 46 -8.72 -9.91 5.66
CA LYS A 46 -7.94 -8.98 6.47
C LYS A 46 -6.72 -8.48 5.68
N PRO A 47 -6.88 -7.45 4.83
CA PRO A 47 -5.86 -7.06 3.85
C PRO A 47 -4.45 -6.80 4.42
N PRO A 48 -4.28 -6.13 5.58
CA PRO A 48 -2.95 -5.92 6.14
C PRO A 48 -2.23 -7.22 6.51
N GLN A 49 -2.97 -8.16 7.10
CA GLN A 49 -2.41 -9.46 7.52
C GLN A 49 -2.21 -10.39 6.33
N MET A 50 -3.08 -10.33 5.33
CA MET A 50 -2.90 -11.05 4.07
C MET A 50 -1.61 -10.61 3.38
N ASN A 51 -1.38 -9.29 3.28
CA ASN A 51 -0.15 -8.76 2.69
C ASN A 51 1.09 -9.20 3.45
N ALA A 52 1.07 -9.16 4.79
CA ALA A 52 2.19 -9.65 5.60
C ALA A 52 2.47 -11.14 5.36
N CYS A 53 1.44 -11.99 5.40
CA CYS A 53 1.58 -13.42 5.18
C CYS A 53 2.12 -13.77 3.77
N LEU A 54 1.64 -13.06 2.74
CA LEU A 54 2.13 -13.23 1.37
C LEU A 54 3.61 -12.85 1.25
N ARG A 55 4.04 -11.76 1.91
CA ARG A 55 5.46 -11.35 1.95
C ARG A 55 6.34 -12.40 2.65
N GLU A 56 5.89 -12.92 3.78
CA GLU A 56 6.61 -13.98 4.51
C GLU A 56 6.75 -15.27 3.71
N ASN A 57 5.75 -15.61 2.89
CA ASN A 57 5.74 -16.81 2.06
C ASN A 57 6.20 -16.58 0.62
N LYS A 58 6.78 -15.40 0.30
CA LYS A 58 7.15 -14.98 -1.07
C LYS A 58 7.91 -16.03 -1.89
N SER A 59 8.80 -16.79 -1.27
CA SER A 59 9.57 -17.85 -1.92
C SER A 59 8.72 -19.07 -2.34
N LYS A 60 7.59 -19.29 -1.67
CA LYS A 60 6.65 -20.41 -1.92
C LYS A 60 5.51 -20.04 -2.87
N LEU A 61 5.30 -18.74 -3.10
CA LEU A 61 4.23 -18.26 -3.99
C LEU A 61 4.49 -18.68 -5.44
N SER A 62 3.40 -18.75 -6.20
CA SER A 62 3.45 -18.77 -7.67
C SER A 62 4.21 -17.56 -8.21
N GLU A 63 4.75 -17.69 -9.41
CA GLU A 63 5.47 -16.59 -10.07
C GLU A 63 4.57 -15.35 -10.22
N SER A 64 3.30 -15.54 -10.57
CA SER A 64 2.33 -14.45 -10.74
C SER A 64 2.09 -13.70 -9.44
N CYS A 65 1.87 -14.38 -8.32
CA CYS A 65 1.64 -13.70 -7.05
C CYS A 65 2.91 -13.06 -6.50
N ARG A 66 4.07 -13.72 -6.65
CA ARG A 66 5.36 -13.16 -6.24
C ARG A 66 5.65 -11.82 -6.91
N LYS A 67 5.37 -11.69 -8.22
CA LYS A 67 5.51 -10.42 -8.95
C LYS A 67 4.62 -9.30 -8.40
N VAL A 68 3.40 -9.63 -7.98
CA VAL A 68 2.48 -8.67 -7.33
C VAL A 68 3.02 -8.21 -5.98
N VAL A 69 3.51 -9.15 -5.17
CA VAL A 69 4.11 -8.84 -3.87
C VAL A 69 5.35 -7.95 -4.05
N GLU A 70 6.18 -8.24 -5.05
CA GLU A 70 7.36 -7.44 -5.42
C GLU A 70 7.02 -6.02 -5.88
N SER A 71 6.02 -5.87 -6.75
CA SER A 71 5.60 -4.54 -7.22
C SER A 71 5.01 -3.67 -6.11
N ARG A 72 4.59 -4.29 -5.00
CA ARG A 72 3.97 -3.64 -3.83
C ARG A 72 4.87 -3.55 -2.60
N GLY A 73 6.19 -3.70 -2.77
CA GLY A 73 7.16 -3.43 -1.70
C GLY A 73 7.64 -4.65 -0.93
N GLY A 74 7.40 -5.86 -1.46
CA GLY A 74 8.29 -7.02 -1.29
C GLY A 74 8.07 -7.89 -0.07
#